data_AF-A0A7W1AEI8-F1
#
_entry.id   AF-A0A7W1AEI8-F1
#
_cell.length_a   1.000
_cell.length_b   1.000
_cell.length_c   1.000
_cell.angle_alpha   90.00
_cell.angle_beta   90.00
_cell.angle_gamma   90.00
#
_symmetry.space_group_name_H-M   'P 1'
#
loop_
_entity.id
_entity.type
_entity.pdbx_description
1 polymer ?
#
loop_
_entity_poly.entity_id
_entity_poly.type
_entity_poly.pdbx_seq_one_letter_code
_entity_poly.pdbx_strand_id
1 'polypeptide(L)'
;MTVPSQMSLRRIPEALHLQVRVAYAMSWEALIDTHTRQALQFVSEFATRAPVLDALDLYFRVTAVPDAMHEVVRSRTLTAIDLKSVPQPADMPVLNGWGRLRLDLVLEHSRYRRRHQERTLELARMVGARAAEAVVATHVENALELAWLLKGVMPVNAVTDHYLREFVLQASLAQMVMQRVQARVAGDELTAQVDEPLPGGLEPAPEAAPGYQEPAARGV
;
A
#
# COMPACT_ATOMS: atom_id res chain seq x y z
N MET A 1 5.39 13.84 5.41
CA MET A 1 6.31 12.69 5.36
C MET A 1 7.73 13.18 5.60
N THR A 2 8.53 12.43 6.38
CA THR A 2 9.90 12.80 6.74
C THR A 2 10.88 12.25 5.71
N VAL A 3 11.87 13.03 5.26
CA VAL A 3 12.88 12.50 4.32
C VAL A 3 13.78 11.46 5.01
N PRO A 4 14.32 10.44 4.30
CA PRO A 4 15.09 9.36 4.91
C PRO A 4 16.26 9.81 5.81
N SER A 5 16.90 10.93 5.48
CA SER A 5 18.00 11.52 6.26
C SER A 5 17.56 12.08 7.62
N GLN A 6 16.28 12.36 7.80
CA GLN A 6 15.71 12.94 9.02
C GLN A 6 14.94 11.91 9.87
N MET A 7 14.72 10.70 9.35
CA MET A 7 14.02 9.65 10.10
C MET A 7 14.79 9.22 11.36
N SER A 8 14.05 8.95 12.43
CA SER A 8 14.62 8.67 13.76
C SER A 8 15.29 7.30 13.82
N LEU A 9 16.45 7.23 14.47
CA LEU A 9 17.19 5.98 14.76
C LEU A 9 17.34 5.71 16.26
N ARG A 10 16.64 6.47 17.13
CA ARG A 10 16.89 6.45 18.59
C ARG A 10 16.72 5.09 19.27
N ARG A 11 15.93 4.20 18.69
CA ARG A 11 15.63 2.85 19.25
C ARG A 11 16.36 1.72 18.52
N ILE A 12 17.27 2.07 17.61
CA ILE A 12 17.99 1.14 16.77
C ILE A 12 19.45 1.12 17.24
N PRO A 13 20.08 -0.07 17.37
CA PRO A 13 21.50 -0.18 17.67
C PRO A 13 22.36 0.55 16.64
N GLU A 14 23.43 1.21 17.09
CA GLU A 14 24.33 1.99 16.22
C GLU A 14 24.90 1.16 15.07
N ALA A 15 25.22 -0.11 15.33
CA ALA A 15 25.70 -1.06 14.32
C ALA A 15 24.76 -1.23 13.11
N LEU A 16 23.45 -0.98 13.27
CA LEU A 16 22.44 -1.11 12.22
C LEU A 16 22.01 0.23 11.62
N HIS A 17 22.53 1.37 12.12
CA HIS A 17 22.08 2.70 11.68
C HIS A 17 22.23 2.92 10.18
N LEU A 18 23.37 2.51 9.60
CA LEU A 18 23.60 2.64 8.17
C LEU A 18 22.63 1.78 7.37
N GLN A 19 22.43 0.52 7.78
CA GLN A 19 21.54 -0.41 7.08
C GLN A 19 20.08 0.07 7.13
N VAL A 20 19.62 0.55 8.29
CA VAL A 20 18.27 1.14 8.39
C VAL A 20 18.15 2.40 7.55
N ARG A 21 19.18 3.25 7.51
CA ARG A 21 19.17 4.45 6.66
C ARG A 21 19.05 4.09 5.18
N VAL A 22 19.75 3.06 4.74
CA VAL A 22 19.65 2.51 3.38
C VAL A 22 18.25 1.94 3.15
N ALA A 23 17.70 1.17 4.08
CA ALA A 23 16.34 0.63 3.97
C ALA A 23 15.28 1.74 3.85
N TYR A 24 15.41 2.83 4.60
CA TYR A 24 14.53 4.00 4.45
C TYR A 24 14.69 4.70 3.10
N ALA A 25 15.91 4.85 2.60
CA ALA A 25 16.16 5.42 1.28
C ALA A 25 15.58 4.54 0.16
N MET A 26 15.75 3.21 0.25
CA MET A 26 15.16 2.25 -0.68
C MET A 26 13.63 2.28 -0.64
N SER A 27 13.05 2.29 0.56
CA SER A 27 11.59 2.39 0.74
C SER A 27 11.02 3.66 0.12
N TRP A 28 11.73 4.79 0.27
CA TRP A 28 11.36 6.07 -0.32
C TRP A 28 11.41 6.02 -1.85
N GLU A 29 12.48 5.49 -2.44
CA GLU A 29 12.57 5.34 -3.90
C GLU A 29 11.54 4.35 -4.45
N ALA A 30 11.27 3.25 -3.75
CA ALA A 30 10.24 2.29 -4.13
C ALA A 30 8.84 2.93 -4.19
N LEU A 31 8.52 3.81 -3.24
CA LEU A 31 7.27 4.56 -3.26
C LEU A 31 7.21 5.57 -4.40
N ILE A 32 8.30 6.28 -4.69
CA ILE A 32 8.38 7.17 -5.86
C ILE A 32 8.18 6.38 -7.15
N ASP A 33 8.83 5.22 -7.29
CA ASP A 33 8.68 4.36 -8.46
C ASP A 33 7.23 3.87 -8.63
N THR A 34 6.63 3.35 -7.56
CA THR A 34 5.23 2.94 -7.56
C THR A 34 4.32 4.09 -7.96
N HIS A 35 4.46 5.28 -7.37
CA HIS A 35 3.67 6.44 -7.74
C HIS A 35 3.88 6.85 -9.20
N THR A 36 5.12 6.81 -9.70
CA THR A 36 5.43 7.13 -11.10
C THR A 36 4.75 6.13 -12.05
N ARG A 37 4.84 4.82 -11.78
CA ARG A 37 4.17 3.79 -12.57
C ARG A 37 2.65 3.95 -12.54
N GLN A 38 2.07 4.22 -11.38
CA GLN A 38 0.62 4.43 -11.24
C GLN A 38 0.17 5.73 -11.93
N ALA A 39 0.94 6.81 -11.85
CA ALA A 39 0.66 8.06 -12.54
C ALA A 39 0.68 7.89 -14.07
N LEU A 40 1.67 7.17 -14.62
CA LEU A 40 1.74 6.87 -16.05
C LEU A 40 0.52 6.07 -16.52
N GLN A 41 0.11 5.05 -15.76
CA GLN A 41 -1.11 4.28 -16.05
C GLN A 41 -2.34 5.19 -16.00
N PHE A 42 -2.46 6.02 -14.96
CA PHE A 42 -3.57 6.95 -14.79
C PHE A 42 -3.68 7.92 -15.97
N VAL A 43 -2.57 8.59 -16.34
CA VAL A 43 -2.56 9.53 -17.46
C VAL A 43 -2.95 8.85 -18.76
N SER A 44 -2.47 7.62 -18.99
CA SER A 44 -2.81 6.84 -20.19
C SER A 44 -4.30 6.51 -20.25
N GLU A 45 -4.91 6.12 -19.12
CA GLU A 45 -6.34 5.80 -19.03
C GLU A 45 -7.23 7.05 -19.17
N PHE A 46 -6.74 8.22 -18.77
CA PHE A 46 -7.47 9.50 -18.82
C PHE A 46 -7.16 10.36 -20.04
N ALA A 47 -6.27 9.92 -20.94
CA ALA A 47 -5.82 10.68 -22.11
C ALA A 47 -6.97 11.21 -22.98
N THR A 48 -8.04 10.42 -23.15
CA THR A 48 -9.21 10.79 -23.95
C THR A 48 -10.16 11.78 -23.25
N ARG A 49 -9.96 12.06 -21.96
CA ARG A 49 -10.87 12.84 -21.11
C ARG A 49 -10.25 14.12 -20.57
N ALA A 50 -8.93 14.14 -20.40
CA ALA A 50 -8.20 15.25 -19.83
C ALA A 50 -6.82 15.36 -20.51
N PRO A 51 -6.32 16.58 -20.74
CA PRO A 51 -4.92 16.81 -21.08
C PRO A 51 -3.98 16.14 -20.07
N VAL A 52 -2.78 15.78 -20.50
CA VAL A 52 -1.77 15.08 -19.68
C VAL A 52 -1.54 15.75 -18.32
N LEU A 53 -1.36 17.08 -18.31
CA LEU A 53 -1.12 17.83 -17.07
C LEU A 53 -2.34 17.82 -16.14
N ASP A 54 -3.54 18.01 -16.69
CA ASP A 54 -4.80 17.96 -15.93
C ASP A 54 -5.06 16.56 -15.36
N ALA A 55 -4.73 15.51 -16.12
CA ALA A 55 -4.85 14.12 -15.68
C ALA A 55 -3.85 13.84 -14.53
N LEU A 56 -2.64 14.38 -14.60
CA LEU A 56 -1.63 14.22 -13.56
C LEU A 56 -2.00 14.99 -12.28
N ASP A 57 -2.52 16.20 -12.40
CA ASP A 57 -3.03 16.94 -11.24
C ASP A 57 -4.27 16.26 -10.64
N LEU A 58 -5.11 15.64 -11.48
CA LEU A 58 -6.22 14.82 -11.00
C LEU A 58 -5.71 13.58 -10.25
N TYR A 59 -4.65 12.91 -10.73
CA TYR A 59 -4.00 11.80 -10.05
C TYR A 59 -3.54 12.20 -8.64
N PHE A 60 -2.81 13.31 -8.50
CA PHE A 60 -2.36 13.81 -7.18
C PHE A 60 -3.52 14.19 -6.24
N ARG A 61 -4.69 14.52 -6.80
CA ARG A 61 -5.89 14.80 -6.00
C ARG A 61 -6.58 13.55 -5.49
N VAL A 62 -6.62 12.48 -6.30
CA VAL A 62 -7.36 11.24 -5.96
C VAL A 62 -6.47 10.20 -5.29
N THR A 63 -5.16 10.26 -5.47
CA THR A 63 -4.18 9.41 -4.82
C THR A 63 -3.41 10.26 -3.81
N ALA A 64 -3.32 9.80 -2.56
CA ALA A 64 -2.64 10.50 -1.47
C ALA A 64 -1.11 10.43 -1.61
N VAL A 65 -0.55 11.03 -2.67
CA VAL A 65 0.89 11.17 -2.86
C VAL A 65 1.40 12.20 -1.84
N PRO A 66 2.46 11.91 -1.07
CA PRO A 66 3.03 12.88 -0.15
C PRO A 66 3.62 14.09 -0.91
N ASP A 67 3.38 15.32 -0.42
CA ASP A 67 3.84 16.56 -1.06
C ASP A 67 5.34 16.56 -1.37
N ALA A 68 6.15 15.98 -0.47
CA ALA A 68 7.60 15.85 -0.64
C ALA A 68 8.01 15.00 -1.87
N MET A 69 7.11 14.18 -2.41
CA MET A 69 7.32 13.37 -3.61
C MET A 69 6.71 13.97 -4.88
N HIS A 70 5.82 14.97 -4.78
CA HIS A 70 5.02 15.47 -5.92
C HIS A 70 5.88 15.87 -7.10
N GLU A 71 6.89 16.72 -6.89
CA GLU A 71 7.74 17.23 -7.97
C GLU A 71 8.58 16.13 -8.62
N VAL A 72 9.06 15.15 -7.83
CA VAL A 72 9.84 14.03 -8.37
C VAL A 72 8.95 13.11 -9.20
N VAL A 73 7.77 12.74 -8.67
CA VAL A 73 6.81 11.90 -9.39
C VAL A 73 6.33 12.61 -10.66
N ARG A 74 6.01 13.91 -10.59
CA ARG A 74 5.63 14.73 -11.74
C ARG A 74 6.71 14.73 -12.81
N SER A 75 7.94 15.05 -12.43
CA SER A 75 9.08 15.13 -13.37
C SER A 75 9.36 13.76 -14.01
N ARG A 76 9.40 12.67 -13.23
CA ARG A 76 9.64 11.32 -13.74
C ARG A 76 8.50 10.87 -14.68
N THR A 77 7.25 11.14 -14.32
CA THR A 77 6.09 10.80 -15.15
C THR A 77 6.13 11.55 -16.49
N LEU A 78 6.40 12.86 -16.48
CA LEU A 78 6.49 13.67 -17.69
C LEU A 78 7.70 13.33 -18.57
N THR A 79 8.77 12.80 -17.97
CA THR A 79 9.95 12.34 -18.71
C THR A 79 9.71 10.95 -19.34
N ALA A 80 8.95 10.09 -18.65
CA ALA A 80 8.69 8.73 -19.08
C ALA A 80 7.50 8.61 -20.06
N ILE A 81 6.62 9.61 -20.13
CA ILE A 81 5.48 9.58 -21.05
C ILE A 81 5.90 9.83 -22.49
N ASP A 82 5.46 8.97 -23.39
CA ASP A 82 5.59 9.22 -24.83
C ASP A 82 4.41 10.04 -25.33
N LEU A 83 4.58 11.36 -25.38
CA LEU A 83 3.54 12.30 -25.81
C LEU A 83 2.99 12.03 -27.22
N LYS A 84 3.72 11.29 -28.07
CA LYS A 84 3.26 10.97 -29.44
C LYS A 84 2.25 9.83 -29.47
N SER A 85 2.26 8.96 -28.47
CA SER A 85 1.32 7.83 -28.36
C SER A 85 0.09 8.14 -27.52
N VAL A 86 0.09 9.26 -26.78
CA VAL A 86 -1.06 9.69 -25.96
C VAL A 86 -2.20 10.17 -26.87
N PRO A 87 -3.39 9.56 -26.78
CA PRO A 87 -4.58 10.04 -27.49
C PRO A 87 -4.90 11.50 -27.13
N GLN A 88 -5.36 12.27 -28.10
CA GLN A 88 -5.87 13.61 -27.79
C GLN A 88 -7.19 13.52 -27.02
N PRO A 89 -7.44 14.44 -26.07
CA PRO A 89 -8.72 14.53 -25.39
C PRO A 89 -9.87 14.69 -26.39
N ALA A 90 -11.00 14.06 -26.11
CA ALA A 90 -12.19 14.21 -26.95
C ALA A 90 -12.70 15.67 -26.90
N ASP A 91 -13.03 16.21 -28.07
CA ASP A 91 -13.59 17.55 -28.17
C ASP A 91 -14.92 17.65 -27.43
N MET A 92 -15.00 18.59 -26.50
CA MET A 92 -16.25 18.91 -25.84
C MET A 92 -17.16 19.69 -26.82
N PRO A 93 -18.46 19.39 -26.88
CA PRO A 93 -19.36 20.05 -27.81
C PRO A 93 -19.45 21.55 -27.50
N VAL A 94 -18.90 22.43 -28.35
CA VAL A 94 -18.89 23.88 -28.12
C VAL A 94 -20.15 24.53 -28.69
N LEU A 95 -20.80 25.41 -27.92
CA LEU A 95 -21.91 26.24 -28.43
C LEU A 95 -21.37 27.38 -29.31
N ASN A 96 -21.79 27.39 -30.58
CA ASN A 96 -21.35 28.38 -31.59
C ASN A 96 -22.50 29.31 -32.03
N GLY A 97 -22.14 30.54 -32.43
CA GLY A 97 -23.05 31.53 -33.03
C GLY A 97 -24.33 31.74 -32.22
N TRP A 98 -25.48 31.58 -32.88
CA TRP A 98 -26.82 31.72 -32.30
C TRP A 98 -27.13 30.73 -31.17
N GLY A 99 -26.42 29.61 -31.08
CA GLY A 99 -26.60 28.63 -30.01
C GLY A 99 -26.27 29.18 -28.62
N ARG A 100 -25.45 30.24 -28.53
CA ARG A 100 -25.13 30.91 -27.25
C ARG A 100 -26.26 31.79 -26.72
N LEU A 101 -27.16 32.24 -27.60
CA LEU A 101 -28.31 33.06 -27.24
C LEU A 101 -29.52 32.21 -26.84
N ARG A 102 -29.45 30.90 -27.06
CA ARG A 102 -30.48 29.93 -26.73
C ARG A 102 -30.28 29.38 -25.33
N LEU A 103 -31.05 29.92 -24.37
CA LEU A 103 -30.94 29.57 -22.95
C LEU A 103 -31.12 28.07 -22.68
N ASP A 104 -31.98 27.40 -23.44
CA ASP A 104 -32.20 25.95 -23.37
C ASP A 104 -30.92 25.16 -23.72
N LEU A 105 -30.25 25.52 -24.82
CA LEU A 105 -28.98 24.90 -25.23
C LEU A 105 -27.84 25.22 -24.26
N VAL A 106 -27.80 26.43 -23.71
CA VAL A 106 -26.82 26.82 -22.67
C VAL A 106 -26.99 25.98 -21.41
N LEU A 107 -28.24 25.79 -20.95
CA LEU A 107 -28.54 24.95 -19.79
C LEU A 107 -28.20 23.48 -20.06
N GLU A 108 -28.53 22.97 -21.24
CA GLU A 108 -28.21 21.59 -21.63
C GLU A 108 -26.70 21.36 -21.69
N HIS A 109 -25.96 22.28 -22.33
CA HIS A 109 -24.50 22.23 -22.40
C HIS A 109 -23.85 22.31 -21.00
N SER A 110 -24.36 23.16 -20.12
CA SER A 110 -23.90 23.24 -18.72
C SER A 110 -24.13 21.91 -17.97
N ARG A 111 -25.32 21.32 -18.10
CA ARG A 111 -25.63 20.00 -17.52
C ARG A 111 -24.76 18.89 -18.11
N TYR A 112 -24.47 18.94 -19.41
CA TYR A 112 -23.56 17.98 -20.05
C TYR A 112 -22.15 18.09 -19.46
N ARG A 113 -21.58 19.30 -19.38
CA ARG A 113 -20.25 19.52 -18.78
C ARG A 113 -20.18 19.03 -17.34
N ARG A 114 -21.20 19.35 -16.55
CA ARG A 114 -21.28 18.90 -15.15
C ARG A 114 -21.32 17.37 -15.05
N ARG A 115 -22.19 16.70 -15.81
CA ARG A 115 -22.26 15.23 -15.84
C ARG A 115 -20.94 14.60 -16.31
N HIS A 116 -20.29 15.18 -17.32
CA HIS A 116 -18.99 14.72 -17.80
C HIS A 116 -17.89 14.85 -16.73
N GLN A 117 -17.85 15.98 -16.02
CA GLN A 117 -16.92 16.20 -14.91
C GLN A 117 -17.18 15.24 -13.75
N GLU A 118 -18.44 15.10 -13.32
CA GLU A 118 -18.84 14.18 -12.25
C GLU A 118 -18.44 12.74 -12.59
N ARG A 119 -18.73 12.28 -13.82
CA ARG A 119 -18.36 10.94 -14.28
C ARG A 119 -16.85 10.75 -14.37
N THR A 120 -16.11 11.78 -14.77
CA THR A 120 -14.64 11.74 -14.83
C THR A 120 -14.05 11.65 -13.42
N LEU A 121 -14.58 12.41 -12.46
CA LEU A 121 -14.14 12.34 -11.07
C LEU A 121 -14.47 10.99 -10.43
N GLU A 122 -15.64 10.42 -10.72
CA GLU A 122 -16.03 9.10 -10.22
C GLU A 122 -15.06 8.02 -10.72
N LEU A 123 -14.76 8.01 -12.02
CA LEU A 123 -13.78 7.10 -12.60
C LEU A 123 -12.38 7.35 -12.04
N ALA A 124 -11.99 8.60 -11.85
CA ALA A 124 -10.70 8.96 -11.29
C ALA A 124 -10.55 8.43 -9.86
N ARG A 125 -11.61 8.45 -9.06
CA ARG A 125 -11.61 7.84 -7.72
C ARG A 125 -11.47 6.32 -7.79
N MET A 126 -12.12 5.64 -8.73
CA MET A 126 -12.01 4.18 -8.89
C MET A 126 -10.59 3.77 -9.32
N VAL A 127 -10.02 4.44 -10.32
CA VAL A 127 -8.64 4.19 -10.76
C VAL A 127 -7.64 4.61 -9.67
N GLY A 128 -7.89 5.73 -9.00
CA GLY A 128 -7.11 6.20 -7.85
C GLY A 128 -7.11 5.21 -6.68
N ALA A 129 -8.23 4.51 -6.44
CA ALA A 129 -8.31 3.44 -5.45
C ALA A 129 -7.44 2.24 -5.83
N ARG A 130 -7.40 1.86 -7.11
CA ARG A 130 -6.46 0.83 -7.61
C ARG A 130 -5.00 1.25 -7.41
N ALA A 131 -4.68 2.52 -7.67
CA ALA A 131 -3.34 3.04 -7.41
C ALA A 131 -3.01 3.04 -5.90
N ALA A 132 -3.98 3.37 -5.05
CA ALA A 132 -3.81 3.33 -3.60
C ALA A 132 -3.50 1.90 -3.11
N GLU A 133 -4.11 0.87 -3.70
CA GLU A 133 -3.78 -0.53 -3.40
C GLU A 133 -2.33 -0.89 -3.72
N ALA A 134 -1.80 -0.44 -4.87
CA ALA A 134 -0.40 -0.66 -5.22
C ALA A 134 0.57 0.05 -4.24
N VAL A 135 0.20 1.25 -3.78
CA VAL A 135 0.95 2.00 -2.77
C VAL A 135 0.92 1.30 -1.41
N VAL A 136 -0.24 0.79 -0.99
CA VAL A 136 -0.37 -0.05 0.21
C VAL A 136 0.53 -1.26 0.12
N ALA A 137 0.51 -1.98 -1.00
CA ALA A 137 1.37 -3.15 -1.21
C ALA A 137 2.86 -2.79 -1.05
N THR A 138 3.28 -1.67 -1.64
CA THR A 138 4.66 -1.17 -1.52
C THR A 138 5.02 -0.84 -0.06
N HIS A 139 4.12 -0.22 0.70
CA HIS A 139 4.34 0.03 2.13
C HIS A 139 4.45 -1.26 2.94
N VAL A 140 3.64 -2.28 2.62
CA VAL A 140 3.69 -3.58 3.29
C VAL A 140 5.04 -4.27 3.02
N GLU A 141 5.49 -4.29 1.77
CA GLU A 141 6.79 -4.85 1.38
C GLU A 141 7.94 -4.14 2.11
N ASN A 142 7.98 -2.80 2.05
CA ASN A 142 8.98 -2.00 2.74
C ASN A 142 8.99 -2.21 4.27
N ALA A 143 7.81 -2.31 4.90
CA ALA A 143 7.69 -2.55 6.33
C ALA A 143 8.18 -3.95 6.71
N LEU A 144 7.90 -4.96 5.88
CA LEU A 144 8.42 -6.31 6.05
C LEU A 144 9.94 -6.33 5.90
N GLU A 145 10.51 -5.73 4.86
CA GLU A 145 11.96 -5.66 4.68
C GLU A 145 12.66 -5.03 5.90
N LEU A 146 12.10 -3.95 6.45
CA LEU A 146 12.62 -3.35 7.68
C LEU A 146 12.47 -4.28 8.89
N ALA A 147 11.35 -4.99 9.02
CA ALA A 147 11.14 -5.96 10.10
C ALA A 147 12.12 -7.13 10.03
N TRP A 148 12.45 -7.58 8.82
CA TRP A 148 13.47 -8.60 8.57
C TRP A 148 14.87 -8.10 8.94
N LEU A 149 15.20 -6.86 8.56
CA LEU A 149 16.47 -6.23 8.93
C LEU A 149 16.65 -6.11 10.45
N LEU A 150 15.56 -5.81 11.17
CA LEU A 150 15.57 -5.64 12.63
C LEU A 150 15.17 -6.91 13.41
N LYS A 151 15.19 -8.07 12.74
CA LYS A 151 14.89 -9.36 13.38
C LYS A 151 15.84 -9.61 14.55
N GLY A 152 15.27 -9.97 15.71
CA GLY A 152 16.02 -10.18 16.95
C GLY A 152 16.36 -8.90 17.73
N VAL A 153 16.15 -7.72 17.15
CA VAL A 153 16.32 -6.43 17.84
C VAL A 153 14.97 -5.88 18.35
N MET A 154 13.92 -6.03 17.54
CA MET A 154 12.59 -5.49 17.84
C MET A 154 11.49 -6.42 17.31
N PRO A 155 10.34 -6.57 18.00
CA PRO A 155 9.23 -7.35 17.47
C PRO A 155 8.62 -6.67 16.24
N VAL A 156 8.09 -7.46 15.30
CA VAL A 156 7.53 -7.01 14.02
C VAL A 156 6.53 -5.86 14.19
N ASN A 157 5.60 -5.97 15.16
CA ASN A 157 4.61 -4.92 15.41
C ASN A 157 5.26 -3.57 15.77
N ALA A 158 6.30 -3.59 16.60
CA ALA A 158 6.98 -2.37 17.00
C ALA A 158 7.82 -1.77 15.86
N VAL A 159 8.40 -2.61 14.98
CA VAL A 159 9.09 -2.15 13.76
C VAL A 159 8.10 -1.52 12.80
N THR A 160 6.95 -2.17 12.60
CA THR A 160 5.90 -1.68 11.72
C THR A 160 5.36 -0.34 12.24
N ASP A 161 5.05 -0.23 13.54
CA ASP A 161 4.66 1.04 14.16
C ASP A 161 5.72 2.13 14.01
N HIS A 162 7.00 1.76 14.07
CA HIS A 162 8.08 2.71 13.82
C HIS A 162 8.08 3.19 12.37
N TYR A 163 8.04 2.27 11.40
CA TYR A 163 7.95 2.56 9.97
C TYR A 163 6.77 3.50 9.65
N LEU A 164 5.57 3.16 10.11
CA LEU A 164 4.36 3.93 9.83
C LEU A 164 4.44 5.37 10.36
N ARG A 165 5.11 5.57 11.50
CA ARG A 165 5.35 6.89 12.09
C ARG A 165 6.36 7.70 11.29
N GLU A 166 7.47 7.12 10.87
CA GLU A 166 8.49 7.82 10.08
C GLU A 166 7.97 8.25 8.70
N PHE A 167 7.13 7.42 8.07
CA PHE A 167 6.47 7.74 6.80
C PHE A 167 5.21 8.63 6.97
N VAL A 168 4.78 8.91 8.20
CA VAL A 168 3.65 9.81 8.52
C VAL A 168 2.37 9.42 7.75
N LEU A 169 2.03 8.14 7.78
CA LEU A 169 0.87 7.63 7.05
C LEU A 169 -0.44 8.05 7.72
N GLN A 170 -1.47 8.31 6.91
CA GLN A 170 -2.82 8.57 7.40
C GLN A 170 -3.35 7.36 8.17
N ALA A 171 -4.15 7.59 9.23
CA ALA A 171 -4.56 6.54 10.17
C ALA A 171 -5.22 5.31 9.49
N SER A 172 -6.11 5.54 8.52
CA SER A 172 -6.76 4.45 7.77
C SER A 172 -5.76 3.62 6.95
N LEU A 173 -4.81 4.30 6.28
CA LEU A 173 -3.76 3.66 5.50
C LEU A 173 -2.78 2.88 6.40
N ALA A 174 -2.37 3.48 7.50
CA ALA A 174 -1.51 2.86 8.50
C ALA A 174 -2.14 1.57 9.06
N GLN A 175 -3.44 1.60 9.36
CA GLN A 175 -4.18 0.44 9.83
C GLN A 175 -4.21 -0.69 8.79
N MET A 176 -4.46 -0.37 7.51
CA MET A 176 -4.44 -1.37 6.44
C MET A 176 -3.05 -2.00 6.26
N VAL A 177 -1.99 -1.20 6.30
CA VAL A 177 -0.61 -1.70 6.20
C VAL A 177 -0.29 -2.61 7.40
N MET A 178 -0.60 -2.17 8.62
CA MET A 178 -0.40 -2.98 9.84
C MET A 178 -1.10 -4.33 9.74
N GLN A 179 -2.39 -4.34 9.39
CA GLN A 179 -3.17 -5.58 9.26
C GLN A 179 -2.60 -6.52 8.20
N ARG A 180 -2.14 -5.98 7.05
CA ARG A 180 -1.54 -6.79 5.98
C ARG A 180 -0.16 -7.33 6.37
N VAL A 181 0.67 -6.54 7.05
CA VAL A 181 1.95 -7.01 7.60
C VAL A 181 1.72 -8.15 8.59
N GLN A 182 0.79 -7.99 9.53
CA GLN A 182 0.42 -9.05 10.49
C GLN A 182 -0.07 -10.31 9.78
N ALA A 183 -0.93 -10.17 8.77
CA ALA A 183 -1.41 -11.31 8.01
C ALA A 183 -0.29 -12.06 7.27
N ARG A 184 0.71 -11.34 6.72
CA ARG A 184 1.87 -11.95 6.05
C ARG A 184 2.76 -12.69 7.03
N VAL A 185 3.13 -12.05 8.15
CA VAL A 185 3.97 -12.67 9.17
C VAL A 185 3.29 -13.88 9.81
N ALA A 186 1.99 -13.80 10.10
CA ALA A 186 1.23 -14.96 10.59
C ALA A 186 1.24 -16.12 9.57
N GLY A 187 1.11 -15.82 8.27
CA GLY A 187 1.22 -16.84 7.23
C GLY A 187 2.59 -17.51 7.18
N ASP A 188 3.66 -16.73 7.29
CA ASP A 188 5.04 -17.24 7.31
C ASP A 188 5.31 -18.10 8.56
N GLU A 189 4.87 -17.65 9.74
CA GLU A 189 5.01 -18.40 11.00
C GLU A 189 4.21 -19.70 11.01
N LEU A 190 2.98 -19.70 10.47
CA LEU A 190 2.16 -20.91 10.33
C LEU A 190 2.79 -21.90 9.36
N THR A 191 3.36 -21.43 8.24
CA THR A 191 4.05 -22.30 7.27
C THR A 191 5.29 -22.92 7.91
N ALA A 192 6.07 -22.15 8.67
CA ALA A 192 7.24 -22.66 9.37
C ALA A 192 6.91 -23.75 10.41
N GLN A 193 5.76 -23.67 11.10
CA GLN A 193 5.31 -24.69 12.05
C GLN A 193 4.82 -25.98 11.38
N VAL A 194 4.33 -25.91 10.14
CA VAL A 194 3.91 -27.11 9.37
C VAL A 194 5.11 -27.91 8.88
N ASP A 195 6.24 -27.24 8.58
CA ASP A 195 7.49 -27.87 8.14
C ASP A 195 8.32 -28.44 9.32
N GLU A 196 7.96 -28.11 10.57
CA GLU A 196 8.58 -28.69 11.76
C GLU A 196 7.98 -30.09 12.01
N PRO A 197 8.79 -31.17 12.07
CA PRO A 197 8.26 -32.50 12.34
C PRO A 197 7.62 -32.48 13.72
N LEU A 198 6.34 -32.88 13.78
CA LEU A 198 5.58 -33.01 15.02
C LEU A 198 6.48 -33.65 16.11
N PRO A 199 6.57 -33.06 17.32
CA PRO A 199 7.22 -33.76 18.42
C PRO A 199 6.57 -35.14 18.53
N GLY A 200 7.43 -36.17 18.50
CA GLY A 200 7.06 -37.57 18.32
C GLY A 200 5.76 -37.92 19.03
N GLY A 201 4.86 -38.56 18.29
CA GLY A 201 3.52 -38.90 18.75
C GLY A 201 3.54 -39.47 20.17
N LEU A 202 2.52 -39.10 20.95
CA LEU A 202 2.22 -39.68 22.25
C LEU A 202 2.37 -41.20 22.15
N GLU A 203 3.47 -41.75 22.66
CA GLU A 203 3.58 -43.18 22.90
C GLU A 203 2.38 -43.55 23.78
N PRO A 204 1.53 -44.50 23.37
CA PRO A 204 0.44 -44.95 24.22
C PRO A 204 1.08 -45.48 25.51
N ALA A 205 0.69 -44.88 26.64
CA ALA A 205 1.16 -45.26 27.96
C ALA A 205 1.01 -46.79 28.14
N PRO A 206 2.03 -47.48 28.68
CA PRO A 206 1.95 -48.93 28.87
C PRO A 206 0.76 -49.26 29.77
N GLU A 207 -0.11 -50.12 29.24
CA GLU A 207 -1.30 -50.67 29.87
C GLU A 207 -0.93 -51.22 31.26
N ALA A 208 -1.49 -50.60 32.31
CA ALA A 208 -1.26 -51.03 33.68
C ALA A 208 -1.81 -52.45 33.88
N ALA A 209 -0.89 -53.41 34.09
CA ALA A 209 -1.24 -54.80 34.38
C ALA A 209 -2.10 -54.92 35.66
N PRO A 210 -3.13 -55.79 35.69
CA PRO A 210 -3.97 -55.97 36.86
C PRO A 210 -3.27 -56.90 37.86
N GLY A 211 -3.01 -56.40 39.07
CA GLY A 211 -2.31 -57.18 40.09
C GLY A 211 -2.40 -56.62 41.50
N TYR A 212 -3.62 -56.37 42.00
CA TYR A 212 -3.83 -56.26 43.45
C TYR A 212 -4.34 -57.60 43.98
N GLN A 213 -3.43 -58.38 44.57
CA GLN A 213 -3.78 -59.51 45.44
C GLN A 213 -4.12 -58.99 46.84
N GLU A 214 -5.30 -59.36 47.31
CA GLU A 214 -5.84 -59.07 48.63
C GLU A 214 -5.12 -59.94 49.70
N PRO A 215 -4.50 -59.37 50.75
CA PRO A 215 -3.92 -60.18 51.81
C PRO A 215 -4.99 -60.63 52.81
N ALA A 216 -5.14 -61.96 52.91
CA ALA A 216 -5.99 -62.65 53.87
C ALA A 216 -5.63 -62.30 55.32
N ALA A 217 -6.61 -61.80 56.07
CA ALA A 217 -6.53 -61.70 57.52
C ALA A 217 -6.58 -63.10 58.15
N ARG A 218 -5.49 -63.53 58.78
CA ARG A 218 -5.49 -64.66 59.72
C ARG A 218 -5.57 -64.11 61.14
N GLY A 219 -6.61 -64.53 61.84
CA GLY A 219 -6.73 -64.39 63.29
C GLY A 219 -5.99 -65.50 64.04
N VAL A 220 -5.68 -65.13 65.29
CA VAL A 220 -5.20 -65.91 66.45
C VAL A 220 -3.75 -66.38 66.40
#